data_AF-A0A936T1Z1-F1
#
_entry.id   AF-A0A936T1Z1-F1
#
_cell.length_a   1.000
_cell.length_b   1.000
_cell.length_c   1.000
_cell.angle_alpha   90.00
_cell.angle_beta   90.00
_cell.angle_gamma   90.00
#
_symmetry.space_group_name_H-M   'P 1'
#
loop_
_entity.id
_entity.type
_entity.pdbx_description
1 polymer ?
#
loop_
_entity_poly.entity_id
_entity_poly.type
_entity_poly.pdbx_seq_one_letter_code
_entity_poly.pdbx_strand_id
1 'polypeptide(L)'
;MRYLSLAALKVALADLFANRHVALVTSNAGKMYEPVLLDKKTLIDALPTPFTGGKPFADELTGVDKRHDGFGAALWHITEAYQCWPDAPADLLAAVARVRAAFVPQLDVLQASYVNEAHAAMDNEVSLEKLEADLKAIPIAGGLSLHDWCAGFVTSGKDIAKLLGERADADTGARREASKLRTSTLAVLGRFRGALADEMALNKALPADLDRSVFGYFDELAGMRADALAGKKAPAPPTEQPPG
;
A
#
# COMPACT_ATOMS: atom_id res chain seq x y z
N MET A 1 -3.45 25.60 5.16
CA MET A 1 -3.02 24.38 5.90
C MET A 1 -4.04 23.21 5.96
N ARG A 2 -5.37 23.40 5.82
CA ARG A 2 -6.39 22.31 5.93
C ARG A 2 -6.11 21.07 5.06
N TYR A 3 -5.42 21.23 3.94
CA TYR A 3 -5.16 20.17 2.97
C TYR A 3 -3.91 19.32 3.26
N LEU A 4 -3.07 19.67 4.24
CA LEU A 4 -1.86 18.91 4.56
C LEU A 4 -2.18 17.46 4.96
N SER A 5 -1.47 16.50 4.38
CA SER A 5 -1.49 15.08 4.78
C SER A 5 -0.50 14.80 5.91
N LEU A 6 -0.56 13.60 6.51
CA LEU A 6 0.47 13.15 7.45
C LEU A 6 1.86 13.06 6.81
N ALA A 7 1.95 12.58 5.57
CA ALA A 7 3.21 12.56 4.82
C ALA A 7 3.78 13.98 4.63
N ALA A 8 2.93 14.94 4.25
CA ALA A 8 3.34 16.34 4.11
C ALA A 8 3.74 16.96 5.47
N LEU A 9 3.00 16.66 6.54
CA LEU A 9 3.35 17.09 7.89
C LEU A 9 4.69 16.51 8.36
N LYS A 10 4.98 15.24 8.07
CA LYS A 10 6.25 14.59 8.38
C LYS A 10 7.43 15.33 7.74
N VAL A 11 7.34 15.56 6.43
CA VAL A 11 8.40 16.26 5.68
C VAL A 11 8.52 17.72 6.12
N ALA A 12 7.42 18.44 6.31
CA ALA A 12 7.46 19.84 6.73
C ALA A 12 7.98 20.04 8.17
N LEU A 13 7.62 19.15 9.10
CA LEU A 13 8.17 19.19 10.46
C LEU A 13 9.66 18.83 10.46
N ALA A 14 10.10 17.87 9.65
CA ALA A 14 11.52 17.57 9.51
C ALA A 14 12.31 18.79 8.99
N ASP A 15 11.80 19.46 7.95
CA ASP A 15 12.41 20.69 7.43
C ASP A 15 12.40 21.84 8.45
N LEU A 16 11.30 22.00 9.21
CA LEU A 16 11.19 23.02 10.25
C LEU A 16 12.29 22.87 11.31
N PHE A 17 12.55 21.64 11.77
CA PHE A 17 13.56 21.37 12.79
C PHE A 17 14.98 21.25 12.24
N ALA A 18 15.17 20.91 10.97
CA ALA A 18 16.51 20.79 10.38
C ALA A 18 17.02 22.12 9.81
N ASN A 19 16.18 22.81 9.04
CA ASN A 19 16.60 23.93 8.19
C ASN A 19 16.05 25.28 8.65
N ARG A 20 14.91 25.29 9.37
CA ARG A 20 14.21 26.53 9.78
C ARG A 20 14.13 26.70 11.30
N HIS A 21 14.92 25.94 12.04
CA HIS A 21 14.85 25.91 13.51
C HIS A 21 15.17 27.29 14.12
N VAL A 22 16.14 28.00 13.55
CA VAL A 22 16.46 29.38 13.96
C VAL A 22 15.25 30.30 13.83
N ALA A 23 14.50 30.21 12.72
CA ALA A 23 13.29 31.00 12.53
C ALA A 23 12.20 30.60 13.53
N LEU A 24 12.04 29.30 13.82
CA LEU A 24 11.12 28.83 14.85
C LEU A 24 11.43 29.49 16.20
N VAL A 25 12.67 29.45 16.68
CA VAL A 25 13.02 29.92 18.03
C VAL A 25 13.30 31.43 18.12
N THR A 26 13.13 32.17 17.03
CA THR A 26 13.32 33.64 17.00
C THR A 26 12.25 34.37 17.83
N SER A 27 11.04 33.83 17.90
CA SER A 27 9.90 34.40 18.63
C SER A 27 9.67 33.68 19.97
N ASN A 28 9.03 34.35 20.93
CA ASN A 28 8.62 33.72 22.18
C ASN A 28 7.51 32.69 21.95
N ALA A 29 6.57 32.98 21.05
CA ALA A 29 5.56 32.03 20.61
C ALA A 29 6.23 30.76 20.05
N GLY A 30 7.23 30.92 19.19
CA GLY A 30 7.94 29.79 18.61
C GLY A 30 8.65 28.93 19.64
N LYS A 31 9.35 29.52 20.61
CA LYS A 31 9.94 28.79 21.76
C LYS A 31 8.89 28.05 22.59
N MET A 32 7.71 28.65 22.79
CA MET A 32 6.61 28.03 23.53
C MET A 32 6.04 26.80 22.81
N TYR A 33 5.90 26.86 21.49
CA TYR A 33 5.32 25.78 20.69
C TYR A 33 6.33 24.73 20.23
N GLU A 34 7.63 25.04 20.22
CA GLU A 34 8.71 24.13 19.84
C GLU A 34 8.60 22.72 20.48
N PRO A 35 8.52 22.55 21.82
CA PRO A 35 8.46 21.23 22.42
C PRO A 35 7.18 20.46 22.02
N VAL A 36 6.07 21.16 21.82
CA VAL A 36 4.80 20.55 21.38
C VAL A 36 4.90 20.08 19.93
N LEU A 37 5.52 20.87 19.05
CA LEU A 37 5.73 20.49 17.66
C LEU A 37 6.72 19.34 17.52
N LEU A 38 7.73 19.28 18.39
CA LEU A 38 8.70 18.18 18.43
C LEU A 38 8.03 16.87 18.85
N ASP A 39 7.17 16.90 19.88
CA ASP A 39 6.35 15.75 20.28
C ASP A 39 5.46 15.27 19.13
N LYS A 40 4.77 16.19 18.43
CA LYS A 40 3.97 15.84 17.25
C LYS A 40 4.81 15.23 16.14
N LYS A 41 6.02 15.73 15.90
CA LYS A 41 6.95 15.15 14.91
C LYS A 41 7.31 13.71 15.30
N THR A 42 7.70 13.47 16.54
CA THR A 42 8.05 12.13 17.04
C THR A 42 6.88 11.15 16.89
N LEU A 43 5.67 11.56 17.25
CA LEU A 43 4.47 10.74 17.09
C LEU A 43 4.17 10.42 15.61
N ILE A 44 4.40 11.38 14.70
CA ILE A 44 4.22 11.18 13.25
C ILE A 44 5.32 10.28 12.69
N ASP A 45 6.56 10.39 13.16
CA ASP A 45 7.69 9.56 12.74
C ASP A 45 7.50 8.10 13.16
N ALA A 46 6.87 7.86 14.31
CA ALA A 46 6.53 6.53 14.82
C ALA A 46 5.33 5.86 14.13
N LEU A 47 4.61 6.57 13.25
CA LEU A 47 3.52 5.97 12.49
C LEU A 47 4.07 4.93 11.50
N PRO A 48 3.43 3.75 11.38
CA PRO A 48 3.77 2.77 10.34
C PRO A 48 3.80 3.39 8.94
N THR A 49 4.73 2.94 8.09
CA THR A 49 4.89 3.39 6.70
C THR A 49 3.58 3.48 5.91
N PRO A 50 2.60 2.57 6.06
CA PRO A 50 1.32 2.70 5.36
C PRO A 50 0.54 4.01 5.63
N PHE A 51 0.73 4.64 6.79
CA PHE A 51 0.08 5.92 7.09
C PHE A 51 0.83 7.13 6.53
N THR A 52 2.05 6.91 6.06
CA THR A 52 2.95 7.94 5.52
C THR A 52 3.39 7.69 4.06
N GLY A 53 3.13 6.51 3.48
CA GLY A 53 3.76 6.04 2.24
C GLY A 53 2.91 5.23 1.23
N GLY A 54 1.62 4.93 1.47
CA GLY A 54 0.79 4.20 0.50
C GLY A 54 -0.18 3.21 1.14
N LYS A 55 -0.88 2.38 0.35
CA LYS A 55 -1.74 1.32 0.90
C LYS A 55 -0.87 0.33 1.71
N PRO A 56 -1.29 -0.10 2.92
CA PRO A 56 -0.53 -1.08 3.69
C PRO A 56 -0.25 -2.36 2.91
N PHE A 57 0.93 -2.93 3.13
CA PHE A 57 1.37 -4.22 2.58
C PHE A 57 1.32 -4.31 1.05
N ALA A 58 1.40 -3.18 0.33
CA ALA A 58 1.24 -3.18 -1.13
C ALA A 58 2.39 -3.91 -1.84
N ASP A 59 3.63 -3.72 -1.37
CA ASP A 59 4.81 -4.36 -1.97
C ASP A 59 4.86 -5.85 -1.61
N GLU A 60 4.49 -6.21 -0.38
CA GLU A 60 4.39 -7.58 0.10
C GLU A 60 3.28 -8.34 -0.65
N LEU A 61 2.10 -7.73 -0.81
CA LEU A 61 1.01 -8.30 -1.63
C LEU A 61 1.49 -8.52 -3.06
N THR A 62 2.14 -7.53 -3.68
CA THR A 62 2.69 -7.67 -5.05
C THR A 62 3.73 -8.79 -5.13
N GLY A 63 4.55 -8.98 -4.09
CA GLY A 63 5.56 -10.03 -4.05
C GLY A 63 4.94 -11.43 -3.95
N VAL A 64 3.96 -11.61 -3.07
CA VAL A 64 3.26 -12.89 -2.89
C VAL A 64 2.41 -13.22 -4.13
N ASP A 65 1.74 -12.22 -4.70
CA ASP A 65 0.96 -12.31 -5.93
C ASP A 65 1.80 -12.81 -7.12
N LYS A 66 2.96 -12.20 -7.36
CA LYS A 66 3.91 -12.68 -8.39
C LYS A 66 4.34 -14.13 -8.17
N ARG A 67 4.48 -14.56 -6.91
CA ARG A 67 4.84 -15.94 -6.60
C ARG A 67 3.68 -16.89 -6.85
N HIS A 68 2.47 -16.51 -6.46
CA HIS A 68 1.24 -17.23 -6.74
C HIS A 68 1.07 -17.43 -8.26
N ASP A 69 1.12 -16.34 -9.04
CA ASP A 69 1.01 -16.38 -10.49
C ASP A 69 2.13 -17.17 -11.15
N GLY A 70 3.36 -17.07 -10.62
CA GLY A 70 4.50 -17.85 -11.09
C GLY A 70 4.24 -19.35 -10.99
N PHE A 71 3.71 -19.82 -9.85
CA PHE A 71 3.32 -21.23 -9.71
C PHE A 71 2.12 -21.58 -10.60
N GLY A 72 1.08 -20.75 -10.61
CA GLY A 72 -0.12 -21.00 -11.43
C GLY A 72 0.18 -21.12 -12.93
N ALA A 73 1.01 -20.22 -13.46
CA ALA A 73 1.46 -20.27 -14.85
C ALA A 73 2.31 -21.51 -15.13
N ALA A 74 3.18 -21.90 -14.20
CA ALA A 74 3.99 -23.10 -14.34
C ALA A 74 3.12 -24.37 -14.35
N LEU A 75 2.10 -24.45 -13.48
CA LEU A 75 1.09 -25.53 -13.46
C LEU A 75 0.31 -25.61 -14.77
N TRP A 76 -0.11 -24.46 -15.31
CA TRP A 76 -0.77 -24.43 -16.61
C TRP A 76 0.11 -25.00 -17.72
N HIS A 77 1.33 -24.48 -17.88
CA HIS A 77 2.18 -24.85 -18.99
C HIS A 77 2.66 -26.30 -18.92
N ILE A 78 2.90 -26.83 -17.72
CA ILE A 78 3.28 -28.24 -17.61
C ILE A 78 2.10 -29.17 -17.91
N THR A 79 0.89 -28.84 -17.45
CA THR A 79 -0.30 -29.64 -17.76
C THR A 79 -0.63 -29.61 -19.26
N GLU A 80 -0.46 -28.47 -19.93
CA GLU A 80 -0.55 -28.36 -21.39
C GLU A 80 0.50 -29.22 -22.11
N ALA A 81 1.76 -29.20 -21.64
CA ALA A 81 2.83 -29.99 -22.25
C ALA A 81 2.52 -31.49 -22.22
N TYR A 82 1.98 -32.00 -21.10
CA TYR A 82 1.54 -33.39 -21.00
C TYR A 82 0.36 -33.69 -21.93
N GLN A 83 -0.59 -32.78 -22.08
CA GLN A 83 -1.74 -32.96 -22.97
C GLN A 83 -1.36 -32.96 -24.46
N CYS A 84 -0.30 -32.26 -24.83
CA CYS A 84 0.23 -32.27 -26.19
C CYS A 84 1.18 -33.42 -26.48
N TRP A 85 1.59 -34.23 -25.49
CA TRP A 85 2.51 -35.35 -25.70
C TRP A 85 1.77 -36.52 -26.38
N PRO A 86 2.12 -36.88 -27.64
CA PRO A 86 1.34 -37.86 -28.42
C PRO A 86 1.30 -39.26 -27.81
N ASP A 87 2.34 -39.64 -27.06
CA ASP A 87 2.49 -40.98 -26.49
C ASP A 87 2.24 -41.00 -24.97
N ALA A 88 1.61 -39.95 -24.42
CA ALA A 88 1.31 -39.89 -23.00
C ALA A 88 0.35 -41.02 -22.59
N PRO A 89 0.63 -41.75 -21.50
CA PRO A 89 -0.28 -42.76 -20.98
C PRO A 89 -1.66 -42.17 -20.65
N ALA A 90 -2.74 -42.90 -20.99
CA ALA A 90 -4.11 -42.42 -20.79
C ALA A 90 -4.41 -42.06 -19.31
N ASP A 91 -3.90 -42.86 -18.37
CA ASP A 91 -4.08 -42.60 -16.93
C ASP A 91 -3.36 -41.32 -16.48
N LEU A 92 -2.19 -41.03 -17.07
CA LEU A 92 -1.45 -39.79 -16.81
C LEU A 92 -2.18 -38.57 -17.38
N LEU A 93 -2.72 -38.67 -18.60
CA LEU A 93 -3.54 -37.61 -19.20
C LEU A 93 -4.79 -37.33 -18.36
N ALA A 94 -5.44 -38.38 -17.83
CA ALA A 94 -6.58 -38.24 -16.95
C ALA A 94 -6.22 -37.56 -15.61
N ALA A 95 -5.07 -37.91 -15.02
CA ALA A 95 -4.55 -37.25 -13.82
C ALA A 95 -4.25 -35.76 -14.08
N VAL A 96 -3.54 -35.46 -15.17
CA VAL A 96 -3.22 -34.09 -15.60
C VAL A 96 -4.49 -33.25 -15.80
N ALA A 97 -5.52 -33.83 -16.42
CA ALA A 97 -6.80 -33.14 -16.62
C ALA A 97 -7.51 -32.81 -15.29
N ARG A 98 -7.51 -33.73 -14.32
CA ARG A 98 -8.06 -33.48 -12.97
C ARG A 98 -7.30 -32.39 -12.24
N VAL A 99 -5.96 -32.42 -12.28
CA VAL A 99 -5.10 -31.40 -11.67
C VAL A 99 -5.37 -30.03 -12.29
N ARG A 100 -5.38 -29.92 -13.62
CA ARG A 100 -5.68 -28.66 -14.30
C ARG A 100 -7.05 -28.12 -13.91
N ALA A 101 -8.08 -28.96 -13.95
CA ALA A 101 -9.44 -28.57 -13.60
C ALA A 101 -9.56 -28.06 -12.16
N ALA A 102 -8.78 -28.63 -11.23
CA ALA A 102 -8.81 -28.24 -9.82
C ALA A 102 -8.08 -26.92 -9.57
N PHE A 103 -6.84 -26.75 -10.06
CA PHE A 103 -5.99 -25.64 -9.65
C PHE A 103 -5.98 -24.47 -10.64
N VAL A 104 -5.90 -24.74 -11.95
CA VAL A 104 -5.74 -23.73 -13.00
C VAL A 104 -6.54 -24.14 -14.25
N PRO A 105 -7.88 -24.10 -14.20
CA PRO A 105 -8.72 -24.57 -15.30
C PRO A 105 -8.55 -23.73 -16.58
N GLN A 106 -8.18 -22.46 -16.41
CA GLN A 106 -7.88 -21.49 -17.46
C GLN A 106 -6.90 -20.44 -16.93
N LEU A 107 -6.08 -19.82 -17.80
CA LEU A 107 -5.02 -18.88 -17.38
C LEU A 107 -5.57 -17.57 -16.78
N ASP A 108 -6.80 -17.20 -17.14
CA ASP A 108 -7.46 -15.99 -16.65
C ASP A 108 -7.73 -16.03 -15.14
N VAL A 109 -7.75 -17.21 -14.52
CA VAL A 109 -7.86 -17.35 -13.06
C VAL A 109 -6.68 -16.72 -12.32
N LEU A 110 -5.53 -16.53 -12.98
CA LEU A 110 -4.36 -15.83 -12.43
C LEU A 110 -4.50 -14.30 -12.52
N GLN A 111 -5.59 -13.79 -13.10
CA GLN A 111 -5.94 -12.38 -13.08
C GLN A 111 -7.09 -12.09 -12.11
N ALA A 112 -7.43 -13.06 -11.27
CA ALA A 112 -8.49 -12.92 -10.30
C ALA A 112 -8.16 -11.82 -9.29
N SER A 113 -9.18 -11.23 -8.67
CA SER A 113 -8.92 -10.32 -7.56
C SER A 113 -8.32 -11.10 -6.38
N TYR A 114 -7.47 -10.46 -5.57
CA TYR A 114 -6.88 -11.07 -4.36
C TYR A 114 -7.89 -11.76 -3.42
N VAL A 115 -9.14 -11.27 -3.35
CA VAL A 115 -10.19 -11.90 -2.56
C VAL A 115 -10.62 -13.24 -3.15
N ASN A 116 -10.72 -13.34 -4.47
CA ASN A 116 -11.08 -14.56 -5.16
C ASN A 116 -9.94 -15.59 -5.12
N GLU A 117 -8.68 -15.14 -5.23
CA GLU A 117 -7.50 -16.00 -5.07
C GLU A 117 -7.40 -16.58 -3.66
N ALA A 118 -7.58 -15.72 -2.65
CA ALA A 118 -7.63 -16.14 -1.25
C ALA A 118 -8.73 -17.18 -0.99
N HIS A 119 -9.91 -17.01 -1.58
CA HIS A 119 -11.00 -17.97 -1.48
C HIS A 119 -10.66 -19.29 -2.20
N ALA A 120 -10.19 -19.20 -3.44
CA ALA A 120 -9.79 -20.37 -4.22
C ALA A 120 -8.68 -21.19 -3.55
N ALA A 121 -7.78 -20.54 -2.80
CA ALA A 121 -6.74 -21.22 -2.04
C ALA A 121 -7.30 -22.16 -0.96
N MET A 122 -8.47 -21.84 -0.36
CA MET A 122 -9.14 -22.72 0.60
C MET A 122 -9.69 -23.97 -0.09
N ASP A 123 -10.33 -23.81 -1.25
CA ASP A 123 -10.86 -24.92 -2.05
C ASP A 123 -9.71 -25.79 -2.62
N ASN A 124 -8.60 -25.16 -3.00
CA ASN A 124 -7.43 -25.81 -3.55
C ASN A 124 -6.63 -26.59 -2.48
N GLU A 125 -6.69 -26.20 -1.21
CA GLU A 125 -6.11 -26.99 -0.11
C GLU A 125 -6.79 -28.36 0.00
N VAL A 126 -8.11 -28.41 -0.09
CA VAL A 126 -8.86 -29.68 -0.11
C VAL A 126 -8.46 -30.51 -1.34
N SER A 127 -8.23 -29.84 -2.47
CA SER A 127 -7.81 -30.49 -3.72
C SER A 127 -6.39 -31.04 -3.66
N LEU A 128 -5.47 -30.38 -2.91
CA LEU A 128 -4.11 -30.86 -2.68
C LEU A 128 -4.09 -32.23 -2.01
N GLU A 129 -4.89 -32.40 -0.95
CA GLU A 129 -5.01 -33.68 -0.25
C GLU A 129 -5.65 -34.74 -1.15
N LYS A 130 -6.75 -34.38 -1.84
CA LYS A 130 -7.50 -35.32 -2.68
C LYS A 130 -6.70 -35.83 -3.88
N LEU A 131 -5.83 -34.98 -4.46
CA LEU A 131 -5.08 -35.28 -5.68
C LEU A 131 -3.61 -35.61 -5.41
N GLU A 132 -3.21 -35.84 -4.16
CA GLU A 132 -1.81 -36.02 -3.77
C GLU A 132 -1.07 -37.07 -4.62
N ALA A 133 -1.70 -38.24 -4.83
CA ALA A 133 -1.10 -39.31 -5.62
C ALA A 133 -0.90 -38.91 -7.09
N ASP A 134 -1.90 -38.26 -7.71
CA ASP A 134 -1.82 -37.76 -9.08
C ASP A 134 -0.71 -36.70 -9.21
N LEU A 135 -0.61 -35.80 -8.23
CA LEU A 135 0.36 -34.71 -8.20
C LEU A 135 1.80 -35.22 -8.02
N LYS A 136 2.00 -36.26 -7.20
CA LYS A 136 3.33 -36.87 -6.98
C LYS A 136 3.81 -37.72 -8.16
N ALA A 137 2.90 -38.20 -9.01
CA ALA A 137 3.25 -38.97 -10.19
C ALA A 137 3.90 -38.13 -11.30
N ILE A 138 3.79 -36.80 -11.24
CA ILE A 138 4.31 -35.88 -12.25
C ILE A 138 5.62 -35.24 -11.71
N PRO A 139 6.80 -35.66 -12.20
CA PRO A 139 8.07 -35.18 -11.68
C PRO A 139 8.41 -33.78 -12.19
N ILE A 140 9.12 -33.03 -11.34
CA ILE A 140 9.70 -31.72 -11.63
C ILE A 140 11.22 -31.80 -11.41
N ALA A 141 11.97 -30.98 -12.14
CA ALA A 141 13.42 -30.88 -11.96
C ALA A 141 13.81 -30.59 -10.49
N GLY A 142 14.97 -31.12 -10.08
CA GLY A 142 15.47 -30.92 -8.72
C GLY A 142 14.87 -31.87 -7.67
N GLY A 143 14.24 -32.97 -8.09
CA GLY A 143 13.64 -33.95 -7.18
C GLY A 143 12.28 -33.52 -6.62
N LEU A 144 11.70 -32.47 -7.20
CA LEU A 144 10.37 -32.00 -6.88
C LEU A 144 9.31 -32.77 -7.68
N SER A 145 8.06 -32.52 -7.36
CA SER A 145 6.88 -33.02 -8.05
C SER A 145 5.87 -31.90 -8.27
N LEU A 146 4.84 -32.16 -9.07
CA LEU A 146 3.76 -31.19 -9.27
C LEU A 146 3.04 -30.86 -7.95
N HIS A 147 3.07 -31.78 -6.98
CA HIS A 147 2.59 -31.54 -5.63
C HIS A 147 3.29 -30.34 -4.98
N ASP A 148 4.62 -30.22 -5.11
CA ASP A 148 5.39 -29.12 -4.51
C ASP A 148 5.03 -27.77 -5.12
N TRP A 149 4.75 -27.74 -6.43
CA TRP A 149 4.29 -26.53 -7.12
C TRP A 149 2.85 -26.17 -6.75
N CYS A 150 1.94 -27.14 -6.68
CA CYS A 150 0.57 -26.93 -6.19
C CYS A 150 0.54 -26.45 -4.73
N ALA A 151 1.40 -27.01 -3.87
CA ALA A 151 1.55 -26.55 -2.49
C ALA A 151 2.03 -25.09 -2.47
N GLY A 152 3.04 -24.74 -3.27
CA GLY A 152 3.51 -23.36 -3.42
C GLY A 152 2.43 -22.38 -3.89
N PHE A 153 1.59 -22.81 -4.85
CA PHE A 153 0.44 -22.04 -5.34
C PHE A 153 -0.56 -21.77 -4.22
N VAL A 154 -1.03 -22.81 -3.54
CA VAL A 154 -2.02 -22.71 -2.45
C VAL A 154 -1.49 -21.92 -1.26
N THR A 155 -0.25 -22.15 -0.84
CA THR A 155 0.37 -21.40 0.25
C THR A 155 0.44 -19.91 -0.09
N SER A 156 0.83 -19.54 -1.32
CA SER A 156 0.89 -18.14 -1.73
C SER A 156 -0.50 -17.49 -1.73
N GLY A 157 -1.54 -18.20 -2.17
CA GLY A 157 -2.94 -17.72 -2.09
C GLY A 157 -3.42 -17.47 -0.65
N LYS A 158 -3.01 -18.33 0.30
CA LYS A 158 -3.29 -18.12 1.73
C LYS A 158 -2.50 -16.96 2.32
N ASP A 159 -1.26 -16.77 1.90
CA ASP A 159 -0.45 -15.62 2.33
C ASP A 159 -1.08 -14.30 1.85
N ILE A 160 -1.68 -14.27 0.65
CA ILE A 160 -2.52 -13.14 0.20
C ILE A 160 -3.70 -12.92 1.16
N ALA A 161 -4.43 -13.97 1.52
CA ALA A 161 -5.55 -13.87 2.46
C ALA A 161 -5.12 -13.29 3.83
N LYS A 162 -3.99 -13.75 4.35
CA LYS A 162 -3.40 -13.26 5.60
C LYS A 162 -3.04 -11.77 5.51
N LEU A 163 -2.33 -11.36 4.46
CA LEU A 163 -1.96 -9.96 4.23
C LEU A 163 -3.17 -9.05 4.05
N LEU A 164 -4.23 -9.54 3.41
CA LEU A 164 -5.51 -8.81 3.32
C LEU A 164 -6.17 -8.63 4.69
N GLY A 165 -6.13 -9.65 5.54
CA GLY A 165 -6.61 -9.57 6.93
C GLY A 165 -5.82 -8.58 7.77
N GLU A 166 -4.49 -8.71 7.78
CA GLU A 166 -3.58 -7.78 8.48
C GLU A 166 -3.76 -6.34 8.00
N ARG A 167 -4.00 -6.16 6.70
CA ARG A 167 -4.33 -4.86 6.12
C ARG A 167 -5.66 -4.31 6.64
N ALA A 168 -6.69 -5.14 6.75
CA ALA A 168 -7.99 -4.71 7.29
C ALA A 168 -7.88 -4.30 8.77
N ASP A 169 -7.13 -5.05 9.56
CA ASP A 169 -6.89 -4.76 10.98
C ASP A 169 -6.06 -3.47 11.17
N ALA A 170 -5.03 -3.27 10.33
CA ALA A 170 -4.27 -2.04 10.31
C ALA A 170 -5.13 -0.82 9.93
N ASP A 171 -6.13 -0.99 9.05
CA ASP A 171 -6.94 0.11 8.53
C ASP A 171 -8.00 0.64 9.54
N THR A 172 -8.37 -0.13 10.56
CA THR A 172 -9.48 0.24 11.47
C THR A 172 -9.04 0.97 12.74
N GLY A 173 -8.03 0.49 13.46
CA GLY A 173 -7.54 1.10 14.70
C GLY A 173 -6.52 2.22 14.47
N ALA A 174 -5.45 1.91 13.73
CA ALA A 174 -4.32 2.81 13.56
C ALA A 174 -4.65 4.01 12.64
N ARG A 175 -5.58 3.86 11.68
CA ARG A 175 -6.04 4.98 10.84
C ARG A 175 -6.83 6.03 11.61
N ARG A 176 -7.60 5.62 12.63
CA ARG A 176 -8.34 6.54 13.49
C ARG A 176 -7.37 7.39 14.30
N GLU A 177 -6.36 6.75 14.89
CA GLU A 177 -5.33 7.46 15.66
C GLU A 177 -4.45 8.35 14.76
N ALA A 178 -4.07 7.89 13.57
CA ALA A 178 -3.37 8.70 12.59
C ALA A 178 -4.20 9.94 12.16
N SER A 179 -5.51 9.77 11.96
CA SER A 179 -6.42 10.88 11.61
C SER A 179 -6.58 11.89 12.76
N LYS A 180 -6.67 11.40 14.00
CA LYS A 180 -6.66 12.25 15.21
C LYS A 180 -5.34 13.00 15.34
N LEU A 181 -4.21 12.31 15.16
CA LEU A 181 -2.88 12.91 15.24
C LEU A 181 -2.74 14.04 14.23
N ARG A 182 -3.08 13.80 12.94
CA ARG A 182 -3.14 14.83 11.90
C ARG A 182 -3.96 16.04 12.32
N THR A 183 -5.18 15.80 12.78
CA THR A 183 -6.10 16.88 13.17
C THR A 183 -5.54 17.68 14.35
N SER A 184 -4.97 17.01 15.34
CA SER A 184 -4.36 17.65 16.51
C SER A 184 -3.12 18.47 16.13
N THR A 185 -2.27 17.99 15.22
CA THR A 185 -1.09 18.70 14.74
C THR A 185 -1.47 19.95 13.95
N LEU A 186 -2.49 19.87 13.09
CA LEU A 186 -3.01 21.04 12.39
C LEU A 186 -3.58 22.09 13.35
N ALA A 187 -4.24 21.66 14.42
CA ALA A 187 -4.76 22.58 15.44
C ALA A 187 -3.62 23.27 16.20
N VAL A 188 -2.54 22.56 16.53
CA VAL A 188 -1.35 23.15 17.16
C VAL A 188 -0.69 24.17 16.21
N LEU A 189 -0.46 23.82 14.95
CA LEU A 189 0.11 24.73 13.95
C LEU A 189 -0.75 25.98 13.76
N GLY A 190 -2.08 25.84 13.72
CA GLY A 190 -3.00 26.97 13.62
C GLY A 190 -2.93 27.91 14.82
N ARG A 191 -2.92 27.37 16.05
CA ARG A 191 -2.77 28.18 17.27
C ARG A 191 -1.40 28.86 17.35
N PHE A 192 -0.35 28.15 16.97
CA PHE A 192 1.00 28.72 16.91
C PHE A 192 1.06 29.89 15.92
N ARG A 193 0.54 29.72 14.70
CA ARG A 193 0.52 30.80 13.70
C ARG A 193 -0.24 32.04 14.19
N GLY A 194 -1.38 31.85 14.87
CA GLY A 194 -2.10 32.95 15.50
C GLY A 194 -1.27 33.67 16.56
N ALA A 195 -0.67 32.93 17.48
CA ALA A 195 0.18 33.51 18.53
C ALA A 195 1.40 34.26 17.96
N LEU A 196 2.00 33.74 16.89
CA LEU A 196 3.10 34.40 16.20
C LEU A 196 2.65 35.72 15.56
N ALA A 197 1.47 35.74 14.92
CA ALA A 197 0.92 36.94 14.32
C ALA A 197 0.65 38.03 15.39
N ASP A 198 0.10 37.65 16.54
CA ASP A 198 -0.12 38.56 17.68
C ASP A 198 1.22 39.13 18.20
N GLU A 199 2.24 38.29 18.35
CA GLU A 199 3.57 38.71 18.77
C GLU A 199 4.22 39.67 17.76
N MET A 200 4.15 39.37 16.45
CA MET A 200 4.67 40.24 15.39
C MET A 200 3.90 41.58 15.29
N ALA A 201 2.61 41.59 15.65
CA ALA A 201 1.84 42.83 15.72
C ALA A 201 2.37 43.77 16.82
N LEU A 202 2.75 43.21 17.97
CA LEU A 202 3.23 43.94 19.15
C LEU A 202 4.73 44.24 19.13
N ASN A 203 5.54 43.32 18.61
CA ASN A 203 7.00 43.41 18.60
C ASN A 203 7.53 43.69 17.19
N LYS A 204 7.78 44.97 16.90
CA LYS A 204 8.31 45.42 15.61
C LYS A 204 9.79 45.09 15.37
N ALA A 205 10.50 44.56 16.38
CA ALA A 205 11.87 44.09 16.22
C ALA A 205 11.95 42.69 15.58
N LEU A 206 10.83 41.95 15.51
CA LEU A 206 10.79 40.66 14.82
C LEU A 206 10.89 40.85 13.30
N PRO A 207 11.55 39.91 12.57
CA PRO A 207 11.59 39.95 11.12
C PRO A 207 10.17 39.96 10.51
N ALA A 208 9.92 40.86 9.56
CA ALA A 208 8.61 41.00 8.93
C ALA A 208 8.18 39.74 8.14
N ASP A 209 9.15 38.92 7.72
CA ASP A 209 8.97 37.67 6.99
C ASP A 209 8.93 36.43 7.90
N LEU A 210 8.97 36.61 9.23
CA LEU A 210 9.11 35.50 10.18
C LEU A 210 8.01 34.43 10.04
N ASP A 211 6.74 34.83 9.86
CA ASP A 211 5.63 33.91 9.58
C ASP A 211 5.93 33.05 8.33
N ARG A 212 6.40 33.67 7.25
CA ARG A 212 6.74 32.97 6.01
C ARG A 212 7.94 32.05 6.18
N SER A 213 8.94 32.48 6.95
CA SER A 213 10.14 31.69 7.24
C SER A 213 9.81 30.43 8.03
N VAL A 214 8.80 30.46 8.90
CA VAL A 214 8.33 29.31 9.69
C VAL A 214 7.32 28.44 8.93
N PHE A 215 6.32 29.05 8.28
CA PHE A 215 5.16 28.34 7.73
C PHE A 215 5.15 28.18 6.22
N GLY A 216 6.06 28.83 5.49
CA GLY A 216 6.05 28.87 4.03
C GLY A 216 6.03 27.48 3.38
N TYR A 217 6.82 26.54 3.89
CA TYR A 217 6.86 25.19 3.33
C TYR A 217 5.59 24.37 3.65
N PHE A 218 4.97 24.59 4.81
CA PHE A 218 3.66 24.02 5.13
C PHE A 218 2.58 24.54 4.18
N ASP A 219 2.63 25.82 3.82
CA ASP A 219 1.67 26.43 2.91
C ASP A 219 1.85 25.93 1.47
N GLU A 220 3.10 25.77 1.02
CA GLU A 220 3.43 25.20 -0.29
C GLU A 220 2.88 23.77 -0.46
N LEU A 221 3.17 22.88 0.50
CA LEU A 221 2.66 21.50 0.47
C LEU A 221 1.14 21.43 0.58
N ALA A 222 0.52 22.37 1.32
CA ALA A 222 -0.93 22.47 1.37
C ALA A 222 -1.53 22.89 0.02
N GLY A 223 -0.87 23.82 -0.68
CA GLY A 223 -1.24 24.31 -2.01
C GLY A 223 -1.17 23.20 -3.06
N MET A 224 -0.01 22.54 -3.19
CA MET A 224 0.20 21.43 -4.14
C MET A 224 -0.88 20.35 -4.00
N ARG A 225 -1.29 20.05 -2.76
CA ARG A 225 -2.33 19.06 -2.49
C ARG A 225 -3.75 19.56 -2.79
N ALA A 226 -4.02 20.84 -2.58
CA ALA A 226 -5.31 21.43 -2.98
C ALA A 226 -5.46 21.39 -4.50
N ASP A 227 -4.41 21.73 -5.24
CA ASP A 227 -4.37 21.75 -6.71
C ASP A 227 -4.56 20.33 -7.28
N ALA A 228 -3.86 19.34 -6.72
CA ALA A 228 -4.02 17.94 -7.11
C ALA A 228 -5.46 17.41 -6.88
N LEU A 229 -6.14 17.87 -5.82
CA LEU A 229 -7.54 17.49 -5.55
C LEU A 229 -8.52 18.23 -6.48
N ALA A 230 -8.23 19.46 -6.88
CA ALA A 230 -9.01 20.22 -7.85
C ALA A 230 -8.89 19.62 -9.26
N GLY A 231 -7.69 19.24 -9.68
CA GLY A 231 -7.44 18.62 -11.00
C GLY A 231 -8.15 17.28 -11.19
N LYS A 232 -8.34 16.49 -10.12
CA LYS A 232 -9.13 15.24 -10.16
C LYS A 232 -10.65 15.44 -10.28
N LYS A 233 -11.15 16.67 -10.07
CA LYS A 233 -12.58 17.01 -10.16
C LYS A 233 -12.99 17.58 -11.52
N ALA A 234 -12.05 17.81 -12.44
CA ALA A 234 -12.38 18.25 -13.79
C ALA A 234 -13.08 17.10 -14.55
N PRO A 235 -14.28 17.29 -15.10
CA PRO A 235 -14.91 16.29 -15.95
C PRO A 235 -14.04 16.08 -17.19
N ALA A 236 -13.85 14.81 -17.58
CA ALA A 236 -13.19 14.48 -18.83
C ALA A 236 -13.95 15.16 -20.00
N PRO A 237 -13.25 15.80 -20.95
CA PRO A 237 -13.91 16.34 -22.14
C PRO A 237 -14.65 15.21 -22.87
N PRO A 238 -15.86 15.45 -23.39
CA PRO A 238 -16.61 14.43 -24.10
C PRO A 238 -15.80 13.96 -25.31
N THR A 239 -15.58 12.65 -25.38
CA THR A 239 -14.97 11.96 -26.51
C THR A 239 -15.85 12.16 -27.74
N GLU A 240 -15.43 13.02 -28.66
CA GLU A 240 -15.96 13.06 -30.02
C GLU A 240 -15.71 11.69 -30.66
N GLN A 241 -16.79 10.95 -30.91
CA GLN A 241 -16.75 9.77 -31.78
C GLN A 241 -16.54 10.25 -33.22
N PRO A 242 -15.59 9.68 -33.98
CA PRO A 242 -15.43 10.04 -35.39
C PRO A 242 -16.64 9.56 -36.21
N PRO A 243 -17.04 10.32 -37.25
CA PRO A 243 -18.19 9.98 -38.08
C PRO A 243 -17.90 8.70 -38.89
N GLY A 244 -18.91 7.84 -38.98
CA GLY A 244 -18.89 6.56 -39.71
C GLY A 244 -18.98 6.70 -41.22
#